data_AF-A0A7L0XBA2-F1
#
_entry.id   AF-A0A7L0XBA2-F1
#
_cell.length_a   1.000
_cell.length_b   1.000
_cell.length_c   1.000
_cell.angle_alpha   90.00
_cell.angle_beta   90.00
_cell.angle_gamma   90.00
#
_symmetry.space_group_name_H-M   'P 1'
#
loop_
_entity.id
_entity.type
_entity.pdbx_description
1 polymer ?
#
loop_
_entity_poly.entity_id
_entity_poly.type
_entity_poly.pdbx_seq_one_letter_code
_entity_poly.pdbx_strand_id
1 'polypeptide(L)'
;MSKSLGNVIDPRDIIGGATLQRLQFPQGIPTCGADALRLALLSQNCQGAEIRVDVGEVLSQRRFCNKVWNGLRFVLGVLGDLGGEFQPPHPEQVVPGGPMERWVLSRLAGAVSECGRRLECLEFHGALAAVQHFWLRSFCDVFLVGGTPF
;
A
#
# COMPACT_ATOMS: atom_id res chain seq x y z
N MET A 1 -13.16 -9.22 25.40
CA MET A 1 -14.36 -8.46 24.99
C MET A 1 -14.76 -7.54 26.14
N SER A 2 -14.84 -6.22 25.92
CA SER A 2 -15.16 -5.25 26.98
C SER A 2 -16.38 -4.41 26.60
N LYS A 3 -17.36 -4.30 27.50
CA LYS A 3 -18.56 -3.46 27.29
C LYS A 3 -18.21 -1.98 27.12
N SER A 4 -17.11 -1.52 27.74
CA SER A 4 -16.65 -0.13 27.64
C SER A 4 -16.00 0.22 26.31
N LEU A 5 -15.51 -0.78 25.56
CA LEU A 5 -14.83 -0.60 24.28
C LEU A 5 -15.78 -0.82 23.07
N GLY A 6 -17.07 -1.09 23.31
CA GLY A 6 -18.10 -1.25 22.28
C GLY A 6 -17.96 -2.49 21.39
N ASN A 7 -17.05 -3.40 21.74
CA ASN A 7 -16.72 -4.61 20.98
C ASN A 7 -17.30 -5.88 21.66
N VAL A 8 -18.51 -5.76 22.22
CA VAL A 8 -19.34 -6.86 22.74
C VAL A 8 -20.61 -6.92 21.92
N ILE A 9 -20.92 -8.08 21.35
CA ILE A 9 -22.19 -8.33 20.68
C ILE A 9 -23.25 -8.63 21.74
N ASP A 10 -24.40 -7.93 21.70
CA ASP A 10 -25.51 -8.20 22.63
C ASP A 10 -26.15 -9.57 22.27
N PRO A 11 -26.28 -10.51 23.22
CA PRO A 11 -26.97 -11.78 23.00
C PRO A 11 -28.40 -11.61 22.47
N ARG A 12 -29.07 -10.50 22.79
CA ARG A 12 -30.43 -10.20 22.31
C ARG A 12 -30.47 -9.96 20.80
N ASP A 13 -29.42 -9.37 20.24
CA ASP A 13 -29.34 -9.14 18.80
C ASP A 13 -29.24 -10.47 18.05
N ILE A 14 -28.49 -11.43 18.60
CA ILE A 14 -28.36 -12.79 18.04
C ILE A 14 -29.71 -13.52 18.13
N ILE A 15 -30.39 -13.46 19.29
CA ILE A 15 -31.72 -14.06 19.48
C ILE A 15 -32.76 -13.42 18.55
N GLY A 16 -32.67 -12.11 18.32
CA GLY A 16 -33.50 -11.36 17.38
C GLY A 16 -33.21 -11.62 15.90
N GLY A 17 -32.26 -12.51 15.59
CA GLY A 17 -31.91 -12.90 14.22
C GLY A 17 -30.96 -11.94 13.50
N ALA A 18 -30.28 -11.04 14.22
CA ALA A 18 -29.29 -10.16 13.61
C ALA A 18 -28.05 -10.95 13.18
N THR A 19 -27.67 -10.82 11.91
CA THR A 19 -26.44 -11.40 11.39
C THR A 19 -25.22 -10.60 11.87
N LEU A 20 -24.10 -11.28 12.14
CA LEU A 20 -22.82 -10.66 12.50
C LEU A 20 -22.42 -9.54 11.52
N GLN A 21 -22.68 -9.73 10.23
CA GLN A 21 -22.43 -8.72 9.21
C GLN A 21 -23.21 -7.42 9.44
N ARG A 22 -24.50 -7.49 9.82
CA ARG A 22 -25.32 -6.30 10.13
C ARG A 22 -24.85 -5.60 11.41
N LEU A 23 -24.38 -6.36 12.39
CA LEU A 23 -23.88 -5.82 13.65
C LEU A 23 -22.51 -5.14 13.47
N GLN A 24 -21.63 -5.72 12.65
CA GLN A 24 -20.31 -5.15 12.33
C GLN A 24 -20.38 -4.01 11.32
N PHE A 25 -21.34 -4.07 10.39
CA PHE A 25 -21.50 -3.10 9.31
C PHE A 25 -22.96 -2.63 9.21
N PRO A 26 -23.46 -1.86 10.20
CA PRO A 26 -24.85 -1.40 10.23
C PRO A 26 -25.21 -0.50 9.05
N GLN A 27 -24.22 0.15 8.43
CA GLN A 27 -24.37 0.98 7.23
C GLN A 27 -23.95 0.25 5.94
N GLY A 28 -23.68 -1.06 6.01
CA GLY A 28 -23.12 -1.85 4.92
C GLY A 28 -21.59 -1.82 4.86
N ILE A 29 -21.02 -2.76 4.10
CA ILE A 29 -19.57 -2.84 3.88
C ILE A 29 -19.18 -1.72 2.91
N PRO A 30 -18.21 -0.86 3.25
CA PRO A 30 -17.76 0.21 2.37
C PRO A 30 -17.19 -0.37 1.07
N THR A 31 -17.29 0.39 -0.02
CA THR A 31 -16.59 0.03 -1.25
C THR A 31 -15.09 0.10 -0.99
N CYS A 32 -14.35 -0.94 -1.37
CA CYS A 32 -12.92 -1.02 -1.06
C CYS A 32 -12.02 -0.93 -2.30
N GLY A 33 -12.54 -1.32 -3.47
CA GLY A 33 -11.76 -1.45 -4.71
C GLY A 33 -11.05 -2.80 -4.82
N ALA A 34 -10.88 -3.30 -6.05
CA ALA A 34 -10.30 -4.62 -6.28
C ALA A 34 -8.82 -4.71 -5.87
N ASP A 35 -8.02 -3.68 -6.18
CA ASP A 35 -6.60 -3.66 -5.84
C ASP A 35 -6.37 -3.64 -4.32
N ALA A 36 -7.16 -2.85 -3.59
CA ALA A 36 -7.09 -2.81 -2.14
C ALA A 36 -7.36 -4.19 -1.53
N LEU A 37 -8.35 -4.93 -2.06
CA LEU A 37 -8.63 -6.30 -1.63
C LEU A 37 -7.49 -7.25 -1.97
N ARG A 38 -6.93 -7.18 -3.18
CA ARG A 38 -5.78 -8.01 -3.58
C ARG A 38 -4.58 -7.78 -2.66
N LEU A 39 -4.24 -6.52 -2.39
CA LEU A 39 -3.14 -6.17 -1.49
C LEU A 39 -3.41 -6.61 -0.06
N ALA A 40 -4.65 -6.51 0.42
CA ALA A 40 -5.01 -6.95 1.77
C ALA A 40 -4.93 -8.47 1.94
N LEU A 41 -5.21 -9.23 0.88
CA LEU A 41 -5.00 -10.67 0.87
C LEU A 41 -3.52 -11.02 0.81
N LEU A 42 -2.74 -10.31 -0.01
CA LEU A 42 -1.29 -10.50 -0.11
C LEU A 42 -0.55 -10.09 1.17
N SER A 43 -1.07 -9.14 1.96
CA SER A 43 -0.45 -8.72 3.23
C SER A 43 -0.57 -9.77 4.34
N GLN A 44 -1.43 -10.77 4.16
CA GLN A 44 -1.56 -11.87 5.12
C GLN A 44 -0.43 -12.88 4.96
N ASN A 45 0.13 -13.32 6.08
CA ASN A 45 1.09 -14.41 6.06
C ASN A 45 0.35 -15.75 5.89
N CYS A 46 0.23 -16.23 4.66
CA CYS A 46 -0.49 -17.45 4.29
C CYS A 46 0.19 -18.76 4.71
N GLN A 47 1.08 -18.76 5.71
CA GLN A 47 1.63 -20.00 6.27
C GLN A 47 0.62 -20.81 7.10
N GLY A 48 -0.56 -20.24 7.40
CA GLY A 48 -1.66 -20.91 8.11
C GLY A 48 -2.76 -21.43 7.18
N ALA A 49 -3.65 -22.28 7.71
CA ALA A 49 -4.78 -22.86 6.97
C ALA A 49 -5.92 -21.86 6.69
N GLU A 50 -5.97 -20.74 7.41
CA GLU A 50 -7.04 -19.76 7.33
C GLU A 50 -6.50 -18.34 7.06
N ILE A 51 -7.18 -17.61 6.18
CA ILE A 51 -6.91 -16.19 5.90
C ILE A 51 -8.02 -15.37 6.56
N ARG A 52 -7.68 -14.59 7.58
CA ARG A 52 -8.63 -13.65 8.20
C ARG A 52 -8.59 -12.33 7.44
N VAL A 53 -9.63 -12.07 6.66
CA VAL A 53 -9.79 -10.80 5.94
C VAL A 53 -10.51 -9.80 6.85
N ASP A 54 -9.81 -8.73 7.22
CA ASP A 54 -10.40 -7.59 7.92
C ASP A 54 -10.69 -6.45 6.95
N VAL A 55 -11.92 -5.94 6.95
CA VAL A 55 -12.32 -4.77 6.15
C VAL A 55 -11.47 -3.55 6.52
N GLY A 56 -11.06 -3.41 7.78
CA GLY A 56 -10.14 -2.37 8.24
C GLY A 56 -8.80 -2.41 7.49
N GLU A 57 -8.24 -3.60 7.32
CA GLU A 57 -7.01 -3.82 6.54
C GLU A 57 -7.21 -3.48 5.07
N VAL A 58 -8.33 -3.90 4.46
CA VAL A 58 -8.65 -3.53 3.07
C VAL A 58 -8.74 -2.01 2.89
N LEU A 59 -9.33 -1.29 3.84
CA LEU A 59 -9.38 0.17 3.82
C LEU A 59 -7.99 0.80 3.98
N SER A 60 -7.09 0.15 4.72
CA SER A 60 -5.68 0.56 4.84
C SER A 60 -4.96 0.43 3.49
N GLN A 61 -5.15 -0.69 2.80
CA GLN A 61 -4.58 -0.91 1.48
C GLN A 61 -5.17 0.04 0.43
N ARG A 62 -6.46 0.41 0.55
CA ARG A 62 -7.06 1.47 -0.28
C ARG A 62 -6.36 2.82 -0.08
N ARG A 63 -6.02 3.18 1.16
CA ARG A 63 -5.24 4.40 1.44
C ARG A 63 -3.85 4.35 0.80
N PHE A 64 -3.21 3.17 0.80
CA PHE A 64 -1.96 2.97 0.08
C PHE A 64 -2.12 3.15 -1.43
N CYS A 65 -3.12 2.54 -2.07
CA CYS A 65 -3.40 2.76 -3.51
C CYS A 65 -3.61 4.24 -3.83
N ASN A 66 -4.36 4.97 -2.99
CA ASN A 66 -4.54 6.42 -3.14
C ASN A 66 -3.22 7.18 -3.02
N LYS A 67 -2.32 6.76 -2.11
CA LYS A 67 -0.98 7.36 -1.96
C LYS A 67 -0.12 7.10 -3.20
N VAL A 68 -0.21 5.93 -3.82
CA VAL A 68 0.45 5.62 -5.10
C VAL A 68 -0.07 6.54 -6.20
N TRP A 69 -1.39 6.64 -6.35
CA TRP A 69 -2.02 7.53 -7.31
C TRP A 69 -1.58 8.99 -7.15
N ASN A 70 -1.62 9.51 -5.93
CA ASN A 70 -1.21 10.88 -5.64
C ASN A 70 0.27 11.12 -5.93
N GLY A 71 1.15 10.15 -5.61
CA GLY A 71 2.57 10.22 -5.93
C GLY A 71 2.84 10.26 -7.43
N LEU A 72 2.18 9.38 -8.20
CA LEU A 72 2.28 9.37 -9.66
C LEU A 72 1.74 10.65 -10.29
N ARG A 73 0.56 11.11 -9.85
CA ARG A 73 -0.04 12.37 -10.33
C ARG A 73 0.90 13.55 -10.08
N PHE A 74 1.55 13.61 -8.92
CA PHE A 74 2.53 14.65 -8.61
C PHE A 74 3.72 14.60 -9.57
N VAL A 75 4.36 13.43 -9.72
CA VAL A 75 5.51 13.25 -10.62
C VAL A 75 5.14 13.61 -12.07
N LEU A 76 4.01 13.12 -12.56
CA LEU A 76 3.53 13.44 -13.91
C LEU A 76 3.20 14.93 -14.07
N GLY A 77 2.71 15.60 -13.03
CA GLY A 77 2.52 17.05 -13.02
C GLY A 77 3.84 17.79 -13.19
N VAL A 78 4.84 17.46 -12.38
CA VAL A 78 6.19 18.04 -12.48
C VAL A 78 6.81 17.80 -13.85
N LEU A 79 6.68 16.59 -14.40
CA LEU A 79 7.18 16.25 -15.74
C LEU A 79 6.42 16.96 -16.86
N GLY A 80 5.12 17.24 -16.67
CA GLY A 80 4.29 17.98 -17.62
C GLY A 80 4.57 19.49 -17.61
N ASP A 81 4.81 20.07 -16.43
CA ASP A 81 5.16 21.48 -16.24
C ASP A 81 6.57 21.81 -16.79
N LEU A 82 7.43 20.80 -16.97
CA LEU A 82 8.74 20.92 -17.62
C LEU A 82 8.68 21.15 -19.15
N GLY A 83 7.48 21.29 -19.71
CA GLY A 83 7.28 21.79 -21.08
C GLY A 83 7.53 20.74 -22.16
N GLY A 84 6.53 19.90 -22.41
CA GLY A 84 6.41 19.10 -23.64
C GLY A 84 7.18 17.78 -23.66
N GLU A 85 6.48 16.71 -24.05
CA GLU A 85 6.99 15.38 -24.38
C GLU A 85 8.24 14.92 -23.60
N PHE A 86 8.13 14.82 -22.27
CA PHE A 86 9.15 14.11 -21.50
C PHE A 86 9.25 12.66 -22.01
N GLN A 87 10.29 12.38 -22.78
CA GLN A 87 10.67 11.04 -23.17
C GLN A 87 11.71 10.53 -22.17
N PRO A 88 11.37 9.52 -21.34
CA PRO A 88 12.35 8.96 -20.44
C PRO A 88 13.50 8.38 -21.27
N PRO A 89 14.77 8.71 -20.95
CA PRO A 89 15.92 8.09 -21.62
C PRO A 89 15.92 6.58 -21.36
N HIS A 90 16.61 5.83 -22.23
CA HIS A 90 16.74 4.39 -22.02
C HIS A 90 17.38 4.13 -20.63
N PRO A 91 16.94 3.13 -19.85
CA PRO A 91 17.45 2.90 -18.49
C PRO A 91 18.99 2.82 -18.41
N GLU A 92 19.64 2.29 -19.44
CA GLU A 92 21.12 2.21 -19.54
C GLU A 92 21.81 3.57 -19.68
N GLN A 93 21.08 4.60 -20.10
CA GLN A 93 21.56 5.97 -20.26
C GLN A 93 21.31 6.82 -19.01
N VAL A 94 20.56 6.29 -18.03
CA VAL A 94 20.24 6.98 -16.79
C VAL A 94 21.46 6.95 -15.87
N VAL A 95 22.20 8.06 -15.82
CA VAL A 95 23.26 8.27 -14.85
C VAL A 95 22.74 9.21 -13.76
N PRO A 96 22.69 8.77 -12.49
CA PRO A 96 22.19 9.62 -11.41
C PRO A 96 23.13 10.80 -11.16
N GLY A 97 22.64 12.01 -11.42
CA GLY A 97 23.38 13.26 -11.36
C GLY A 97 23.70 13.67 -9.92
N GLY A 98 22.75 13.48 -8.99
CA GLY A 98 22.85 13.93 -7.60
C GLY A 98 23.02 12.84 -6.52
N PRO A 99 23.50 13.19 -5.31
CA PRO A 99 23.54 12.27 -4.16
C PRO A 99 22.16 11.70 -3.80
N MET A 100 21.09 12.50 -3.91
CA MET A 100 19.72 12.10 -3.61
C MET A 100 19.19 11.07 -4.63
N GLU A 101 19.49 11.26 -5.92
CA GLU A 101 19.14 10.30 -6.97
C GLU A 101 19.87 8.96 -6.77
N ARG A 102 21.18 9.00 -6.48
CA ARG A 102 21.96 7.80 -6.14
C ARG A 102 21.38 7.08 -4.92
N TRP A 103 20.99 7.84 -3.90
CA TRP A 103 20.40 7.29 -2.69
C TRP A 103 19.06 6.60 -2.97
N VAL A 104 18.13 7.24 -3.69
CA VAL A 104 16.81 6.64 -3.95
C VAL A 104 16.92 5.42 -4.86
N LEU A 105 17.81 5.44 -5.86
CA LEU A 105 18.07 4.28 -6.72
C LEU A 105 18.70 3.12 -5.95
N SER A 106 19.60 3.39 -5.00
CA SER A 106 20.13 2.38 -4.10
C SER A 106 19.03 1.74 -3.23
N ARG A 107 18.09 2.55 -2.69
CA ARG A 107 16.94 2.04 -1.95
C ARG A 107 16.00 1.22 -2.82
N LEU A 108 15.78 1.65 -4.07
CA LEU A 108 14.97 0.92 -5.05
C LEU A 108 15.60 -0.44 -5.38
N ALA A 109 16.90 -0.48 -5.68
CA ALA A 109 17.61 -1.72 -5.96
C ALA A 109 17.52 -2.71 -4.78
N GLY A 110 17.66 -2.23 -3.56
CA GLY A 110 17.47 -3.04 -2.35
C GLY A 110 16.04 -3.58 -2.23
N ALA A 111 15.03 -2.76 -2.50
CA ALA A 111 13.62 -3.17 -2.46
C ALA A 111 13.28 -4.20 -3.55
N VAL A 112 13.82 -4.04 -4.76
CA VAL A 112 13.68 -5.01 -5.86
C VAL A 112 14.31 -6.35 -5.50
N SER A 113 15.54 -6.34 -4.96
CA SER A 113 16.22 -7.56 -4.55
C SER A 113 15.47 -8.30 -3.45
N GLU A 114 15.01 -7.59 -2.41
CA GLU A 114 14.23 -8.20 -1.32
C GLU A 114 12.86 -8.70 -1.83
N CYS A 115 12.17 -7.93 -2.67
CA CYS A 115 10.92 -8.36 -3.28
C CYS A 115 11.11 -9.64 -4.10
N GLY A 116 12.13 -9.71 -4.96
CA GLY A 116 12.45 -10.89 -5.76
C GLY A 116 12.71 -12.11 -4.89
N ARG A 117 13.59 -11.98 -3.88
CA ARG A 117 13.91 -13.07 -2.95
C ARG A 117 12.66 -13.59 -2.21
N ARG A 118 11.77 -12.70 -1.77
CA ARG A 118 10.52 -13.08 -1.10
C ARG A 118 9.56 -13.79 -2.05
N LEU A 119 9.45 -13.33 -3.30
CA LEU A 119 8.62 -13.97 -4.32
C LEU A 119 9.12 -15.37 -4.67
N GLU A 120 10.44 -15.58 -4.76
CA GLU A 120 11.05 -16.90 -4.96
C GLU A 120 10.69 -17.88 -3.84
N CYS A 121 10.56 -17.39 -2.59
CA CYS A 121 10.11 -18.17 -1.45
C CYS A 121 8.57 -18.23 -1.28
N LEU A 122 7.79 -17.70 -2.24
CA LEU A 122 6.32 -17.55 -2.16
C LEU A 122 5.84 -16.73 -0.94
N GLU A 123 6.70 -15.88 -0.39
CA GLU A 123 6.40 -14.99 0.74
C GLU A 123 5.80 -13.66 0.26
N PHE A 124 4.58 -13.71 -0.28
CA PHE A 124 3.91 -12.53 -0.86
C PHE A 124 3.75 -11.35 0.10
N HIS A 125 3.49 -11.61 1.39
CA HIS A 125 3.38 -10.58 2.41
C HIS A 125 4.69 -9.80 2.59
N GLY A 126 5.83 -10.50 2.56
CA GLY A 126 7.15 -9.90 2.64
C GLY A 126 7.50 -9.09 1.39
N ALA A 127 7.14 -9.62 0.21
CA ALA A 127 7.31 -8.92 -1.06
C ALA A 127 6.51 -7.60 -1.10
N LEU A 128 5.24 -7.64 -0.68
CA LEU A 128 4.39 -6.46 -0.58
C LEU A 128 4.96 -5.45 0.42
N ALA A 129 5.39 -5.89 1.59
CA ALA A 129 5.98 -5.03 2.61
C ALA A 129 7.24 -4.31 2.10
N ALA A 130 8.10 -4.98 1.32
CA ALA A 130 9.28 -4.36 0.72
C ALA A 130 8.91 -3.23 -0.25
N VAL A 131 7.92 -3.46 -1.12
CA VAL A 131 7.42 -2.46 -2.08
C VAL A 131 6.80 -1.27 -1.35
N GLN A 132 5.93 -1.53 -0.38
CA GLN A 132 5.25 -0.48 0.40
C GLN A 132 6.25 0.36 1.21
N HIS A 133 7.24 -0.29 1.83
CA HIS A 133 8.28 0.38 2.58
C HIS A 133 9.08 1.33 1.68
N PHE A 134 9.53 0.86 0.50
CA PHE A 134 10.22 1.74 -0.46
C PHE A 134 9.34 2.91 -0.88
N TRP A 135 8.12 2.63 -1.35
CA TRP A 135 7.23 3.66 -1.89
C TRP A 135 6.91 4.74 -0.86
N LEU A 136 6.53 4.34 0.36
CA LEU A 136 6.16 5.29 1.40
C LEU A 136 7.38 5.98 2.00
N ARG A 137 8.33 5.20 2.54
CA ARG A 137 9.39 5.71 3.41
C ARG A 137 10.58 6.28 2.66
N SER A 138 10.89 5.74 1.48
CA SER A 138 12.03 6.20 0.69
C SER A 138 11.59 7.18 -0.39
N PHE A 139 10.60 6.81 -1.19
CA PHE A 139 10.17 7.61 -2.32
C PHE A 139 9.30 8.81 -1.90
N CYS A 140 8.16 8.58 -1.25
CA CYS A 140 7.26 9.67 -0.88
C CYS A 140 7.79 10.55 0.26
N ASP A 141 8.24 9.95 1.38
CA ASP A 141 8.60 10.72 2.58
C ASP A 141 9.91 11.49 2.42
N VAL A 142 10.88 10.96 1.65
CA VAL A 142 12.23 11.54 1.53
C VAL A 142 12.49 12.10 0.14
N PHE A 143 12.36 11.29 -0.91
CA PHE A 143 12.76 11.71 -2.25
C PHE A 143 11.85 12.82 -2.81
N LEU A 144 10.53 12.65 -2.75
CA LEU A 144 9.59 13.65 -3.27
C LEU A 144 9.63 14.96 -2.47
N VAL A 145 9.81 14.90 -1.16
CA VAL A 145 9.89 16.09 -0.29
C VAL A 145 11.26 16.78 -0.40
N GLY A 146 12.35 16.01 -0.47
CA GLY A 146 13.71 16.53 -0.56
C GLY A 146 14.09 17.03 -1.96
N GLY A 147 13.34 16.63 -2.99
CA GLY A 147 13.55 17.04 -4.39
C GLY A 147 12.77 18.27 -4.83
N THR A 148 11.78 18.72 -4.05
CA THR A 148 11.05 19.97 -4.34
C THR A 148 11.79 21.17 -3.76
N PRO A 149 12.26 22.13 -4.58
CA PRO A 149 12.65 23.43 -4.06
C PRO A 149 11.39 24.13 -3.53
N PHE A 150 11.46 24.68 -2.32
CA PHE A 150 10.45 25.61 -1.79
C PHE A 150 10.55 26.97 -2.48
#